data_AF-A0A947CKV6-F1
#
_entry.id   AF-A0A947CKV6-F1
#
_cell.length_a   1.000
_cell.length_b   1.000
_cell.length_c   1.000
_cell.angle_alpha   90.00
_cell.angle_beta   90.00
_cell.angle_gamma   90.00
#
_symmetry.space_group_name_H-M   'P 1'
#
loop_
_entity.id
_entity.type
_entity.pdbx_description
1 polymer ?
#
loop_
_entity_poly.entity_id
_entity_poly.type
_entity_poly.pdbx_seq_one_letter_code
_entity_poly.pdbx_strand_id
1 'polypeptide(L)'
;MLQFTRILALIGIASALTLAGCDRNPASSGGGNAGAHSPDDGHDHDHEHEAGDHDDAHPGDADEPGGHDHGAERGLGSVTIGGATLEVTISGAIEPNGEVHADIVQTGGATPAVVRLWIGEESGAGSLKSKADGHDNHFHGHAEVPSQIPAAAALWIEVESASGERTSASLPLP
;
A
#
# COMPACT_ATOMS: atom_id res chain seq x y z
N MET A 1 28.37 29.83 6.96
CA MET A 1 28.73 28.40 6.82
C MET A 1 28.62 27.76 8.19
N LEU A 2 27.48 27.15 8.51
CA LEU A 2 27.29 26.39 9.74
C LEU A 2 27.40 24.90 9.39
N GLN A 3 28.37 24.23 10.01
CA GLN A 3 28.64 22.81 9.80
C GLN A 3 27.64 21.98 10.63
N PHE A 4 26.82 21.18 9.95
CA PHE A 4 25.94 20.21 10.59
C PHE A 4 26.68 18.90 10.80
N THR A 5 27.19 18.70 12.02
CA THR A 5 27.78 17.44 12.48
C THR A 5 26.70 16.38 12.58
N ARG A 6 26.71 15.40 11.66
CA ARG A 6 25.88 14.20 11.70
C ARG A 6 26.32 13.31 12.87
N ILE A 7 25.48 13.18 13.89
CA ILE A 7 25.66 12.22 14.97
C ILE A 7 25.09 10.88 14.49
N LEU A 8 25.97 9.94 14.13
CA LEU A 8 25.63 8.52 14.04
C LEU A 8 25.39 8.00 15.47
N ALA A 9 24.17 7.60 15.80
CA ALA A 9 23.88 6.81 16.98
C ALA A 9 23.57 5.37 16.53
N LEU A 10 24.61 4.54 16.52
CA LEU A 10 24.49 3.08 16.53
C LEU A 10 24.13 2.65 17.94
N ILE A 11 22.89 2.19 18.15
CA ILE A 11 22.52 1.43 19.35
C ILE A 11 21.89 0.13 18.88
N GLY A 12 22.71 -0.91 18.84
CA GLY A 12 22.25 -2.29 18.75
C GLY A 12 21.63 -2.72 20.08
N ILE A 13 20.45 -3.32 20.01
CA ILE A 13 19.89 -4.09 21.12
C ILE A 13 19.55 -5.47 20.57
N ALA A 14 20.41 -6.43 20.92
CA ALA A 14 20.10 -7.84 20.81
C ALA A 14 19.15 -8.20 21.95
N SER A 15 17.93 -8.62 21.62
CA SER A 15 17.01 -9.24 22.58
C SER A 15 16.73 -10.67 22.14
N ALA A 16 17.42 -11.60 22.79
CA ALA A 16 17.10 -13.01 22.76
C ALA A 16 15.88 -13.26 23.65
N LEU A 17 14.76 -13.68 23.06
CA LEU A 17 13.62 -14.24 23.79
C LEU A 17 13.64 -15.76 23.61
N THR A 18 13.94 -16.46 24.69
CA THR A 18 13.78 -17.90 24.84
C THR A 18 12.29 -18.23 24.94
N LEU A 19 11.71 -18.86 23.91
CA LEU A 19 10.39 -19.49 24.04
C LEU A 19 10.54 -20.83 24.76
N ALA A 20 9.95 -20.90 25.95
CA ALA A 20 9.66 -22.14 26.64
C ALA A 20 8.67 -22.96 25.82
N GLY A 21 9.10 -24.15 25.39
CA GLY A 21 8.23 -25.14 24.78
C GLY A 21 7.34 -25.82 25.82
N CYS A 22 6.03 -25.78 25.59
CA CYS A 22 5.10 -26.73 26.18
C CYS A 22 4.43 -27.53 25.07
N ASP A 23 4.72 -28.82 25.15
CA ASP A 23 4.28 -29.95 24.36
C ASP A 23 2.76 -30.18 24.45
N ARG A 24 2.09 -30.47 23.33
CA ARG A 24 0.94 -31.40 23.30
C ARG A 24 0.79 -32.05 21.90
N ASN A 25 1.17 -33.32 21.93
CA ASN A 25 1.18 -34.39 20.95
C ASN A 25 -0.08 -34.54 20.04
N PRO A 26 0.05 -35.19 18.86
CA PRO A 26 -0.97 -35.32 17.82
C PRO A 26 -1.79 -36.60 17.96
N ALA A 27 -3.01 -36.60 17.39
CA ALA A 27 -3.60 -37.71 16.64
C ALA A 27 -5.08 -37.42 16.34
N SER A 28 -5.43 -37.37 15.07
CA SER A 28 -6.64 -38.08 14.63
C SER A 28 -6.39 -38.69 13.27
N SER A 29 -6.12 -39.98 13.35
CA SER A 29 -6.27 -41.00 12.34
C SER A 29 -7.66 -40.96 11.69
N GLY A 30 -7.69 -41.28 10.40
CA GLY A 30 -8.89 -41.27 9.57
C GLY A 30 -9.92 -42.36 9.86
N GLY A 31 -10.93 -42.36 8.99
CA GLY A 31 -12.00 -43.35 8.94
C GLY A 31 -13.14 -42.79 8.08
N GLY A 32 -13.20 -43.22 6.82
CA GLY A 32 -14.15 -42.71 5.84
C GLY A 32 -15.59 -43.21 6.02
N ASN A 33 -16.48 -42.69 5.19
CA ASN A 33 -17.54 -43.50 4.60
C ASN A 33 -17.93 -42.97 3.22
N ALA A 34 -18.06 -43.91 2.30
CA ALA A 34 -18.58 -43.71 0.96
C ALA A 34 -20.06 -43.35 0.99
N GLY A 35 -20.48 -42.49 0.07
CA GLY A 35 -21.88 -42.10 -0.12
C GLY A 35 -22.11 -41.60 -1.54
N ALA A 36 -22.31 -42.56 -2.45
CA ALA A 36 -23.02 -42.50 -3.74
C ALA A 36 -23.15 -41.14 -4.47
N HIS A 37 -22.55 -41.09 -5.65
CA HIS A 37 -23.00 -40.22 -6.74
C HIS A 37 -24.39 -40.66 -7.23
N SER A 38 -25.26 -39.68 -7.48
CA SER A 38 -26.29 -39.77 -8.52
C SER A 38 -26.18 -38.53 -9.43
N PRO A 39 -26.34 -38.70 -10.74
CA PRO A 39 -26.11 -37.66 -11.73
C PRO A 39 -27.34 -36.76 -11.92
N ASP A 40 -27.11 -35.70 -12.68
CA ASP A 40 -28.07 -34.86 -13.40
C ASP A 40 -28.59 -33.62 -12.66
N ASP A 41 -28.12 -32.45 -13.12
CA ASP A 41 -28.98 -31.37 -13.63
C ASP A 41 -28.06 -30.39 -14.39
N GLY A 42 -27.91 -30.67 -15.69
CA GLY A 42 -27.24 -29.77 -16.62
C GLY A 42 -28.17 -28.63 -17.01
N HIS A 43 -27.70 -27.40 -16.95
CA HIS A 43 -28.28 -26.27 -17.67
C HIS A 43 -27.19 -25.66 -18.55
N ASP A 44 -27.10 -26.21 -19.77
CA ASP A 44 -26.57 -25.53 -20.93
C ASP A 44 -27.46 -24.30 -21.20
N HIS A 45 -26.86 -23.12 -21.22
CA HIS A 45 -27.42 -21.97 -21.93
C HIS A 45 -26.51 -21.65 -23.10
N ASP A 46 -26.70 -22.47 -24.14
CA ASP A 46 -26.42 -22.12 -25.52
C ASP A 46 -27.31 -20.91 -25.86
N HIS A 47 -26.68 -19.74 -26.06
CA HIS A 47 -27.35 -18.59 -26.62
C HIS A 47 -26.90 -18.44 -28.06
N GLU A 48 -27.84 -18.80 -28.93
CA GLU A 48 -27.76 -18.77 -30.37
C GLU A 48 -27.37 -17.36 -30.88
N HIS A 49 -26.37 -17.33 -31.76
CA HIS A 49 -26.00 -16.15 -32.53
C HIS A 49 -26.98 -15.98 -33.69
N GLU A 50 -27.99 -15.13 -33.53
CA GLU A 50 -28.65 -14.52 -34.68
C GLU A 50 -27.78 -13.38 -35.22
N ALA A 51 -27.43 -13.49 -36.51
CA ALA A 51 -26.72 -12.48 -37.27
C ALA A 51 -27.63 -11.25 -37.47
N GLY A 52 -27.50 -10.28 -36.56
CA GLY A 52 -28.00 -8.93 -36.72
C GLY A 52 -26.88 -8.02 -37.20
N ASP A 53 -26.91 -7.70 -38.49
CA ASP A 53 -26.13 -6.64 -39.12
C ASP A 53 -26.55 -5.29 -38.52
N HIS A 54 -25.72 -4.72 -37.66
CA HIS A 54 -25.86 -3.37 -37.13
C HIS A 54 -24.54 -2.63 -37.34
N ASP A 55 -24.42 -2.05 -38.53
CA ASP A 55 -23.57 -0.91 -38.84
C ASP A 55 -24.04 0.30 -38.00
N ASP A 56 -23.67 0.34 -36.71
CA ASP A 56 -23.70 1.55 -35.91
C ASP A 56 -22.28 2.12 -35.86
N ALA A 57 -21.96 2.86 -36.92
CA ALA A 57 -20.84 3.79 -36.93
C ALA A 57 -20.99 4.75 -35.75
N HIS A 58 -20.23 4.51 -34.67
CA HIS A 58 -20.04 5.50 -33.61
C HIS A 58 -19.07 6.57 -34.13
N PRO A 59 -19.51 7.82 -34.36
CA PRO A 59 -18.60 8.90 -34.66
C PRO A 59 -17.91 9.31 -33.35
N GLY A 60 -16.67 8.86 -33.17
CA GLY A 60 -15.64 9.52 -32.38
C GLY A 60 -15.99 9.86 -30.94
N ASP A 61 -16.04 8.85 -30.08
CA ASP A 61 -15.67 9.07 -28.69
C ASP A 61 -14.14 9.00 -28.66
N ALA A 62 -13.54 10.20 -28.69
CA ALA A 62 -12.13 10.36 -28.41
C ALA A 62 -11.82 9.64 -27.08
N ASP A 63 -10.71 8.90 -27.06
CA ASP A 63 -10.11 8.37 -25.84
C ASP A 63 -10.02 9.48 -24.77
N GLU A 64 -11.02 9.57 -23.88
CA GLU A 64 -10.86 10.29 -22.63
C GLU A 64 -9.99 9.40 -21.75
N PRO A 65 -8.74 9.79 -21.42
CA PRO A 65 -8.01 9.09 -20.40
C PRO A 65 -8.82 9.22 -19.11
N GLY A 66 -9.30 8.10 -18.59
CA GLY A 66 -10.01 8.02 -17.31
C GLY A 66 -9.10 8.49 -16.18
N GLY A 67 -8.99 9.81 -16.00
CA GLY A 67 -8.34 10.44 -14.89
C GLY A 67 -9.21 10.24 -13.67
N HIS A 68 -8.79 9.35 -12.77
CA HIS A 68 -9.39 9.25 -11.45
C HIS A 68 -9.18 10.61 -10.77
N ASP A 69 -10.27 11.35 -10.51
CA ASP A 69 -10.20 12.65 -9.84
C ASP A 69 -9.84 12.43 -8.36
N HIS A 70 -8.62 12.81 -8.00
CA HIS A 70 -8.09 12.65 -6.65
C HIS A 70 -8.38 13.88 -5.74
N GLY A 71 -9.11 14.89 -6.22
CA GLY A 71 -9.34 16.13 -5.49
C GLY A 71 -8.13 17.07 -5.46
N ALA A 72 -8.20 18.14 -4.68
CA ALA A 72 -7.17 19.19 -4.69
C ALA A 72 -5.82 18.68 -4.12
N GLU A 73 -4.77 18.84 -4.92
CA GLU A 73 -3.39 18.49 -4.55
C GLU A 73 -2.79 19.47 -3.54
N ARG A 74 -2.02 18.94 -2.61
CA ARG A 74 -1.32 19.66 -1.54
C ARG A 74 0.08 19.08 -1.38
N GLY A 75 1.11 19.89 -1.58
CA GLY A 75 2.50 19.48 -1.38
C GLY A 75 2.86 19.39 0.11
N LEU A 76 3.41 18.24 0.53
CA LEU A 76 3.90 18.04 1.91
C LEU A 76 5.39 18.35 2.07
N GLY A 77 6.13 18.42 0.96
CA GLY A 77 7.56 18.74 0.93
C GLY A 77 8.42 17.53 0.58
N SER A 78 9.70 17.58 1.00
CA SER A 78 10.69 16.55 0.69
C SER A 78 11.27 15.90 1.93
N VAL A 79 11.56 14.60 1.83
CA VAL A 79 12.16 13.79 2.90
C VAL A 79 13.24 12.88 2.34
N THR A 80 14.32 12.64 3.11
CA THR A 80 15.36 11.66 2.75
C THR A 80 15.31 10.45 3.68
N ILE A 81 15.09 9.26 3.12
CA ILE A 81 14.83 8.01 3.86
C ILE A 81 15.51 6.86 3.13
N GLY A 82 16.23 5.99 3.85
CA GLY A 82 16.88 4.83 3.23
C GLY A 82 17.87 5.17 2.10
N GLY A 83 18.40 6.40 2.09
CA GLY A 83 19.25 6.91 1.03
C GLY A 83 18.52 7.44 -0.22
N ALA A 84 17.19 7.38 -0.28
CA ALA A 84 16.36 8.02 -1.31
C ALA A 84 15.94 9.42 -0.87
N THR A 85 15.86 10.37 -1.80
CA THR A 85 15.20 11.67 -1.58
C THR A 85 13.86 11.68 -2.32
N LEU A 86 12.79 11.92 -1.59
CA LEU A 86 11.40 11.82 -2.05
C LEU A 86 10.72 13.19 -1.90
N GLU A 87 10.00 13.63 -2.92
CA GLU A 87 9.04 14.74 -2.87
C GLU A 87 7.63 14.17 -2.83
N VAL A 88 6.78 14.72 -1.96
CA VAL A 88 5.47 14.13 -1.65
C VAL A 88 4.36 15.15 -1.83
N THR A 89 3.38 14.79 -2.64
CA THR A 89 2.13 15.51 -2.82
C THR A 89 0.98 14.60 -2.40
N ILE A 90 -0.05 15.17 -1.77
CA ILE A 90 -1.24 14.44 -1.39
C ILE A 90 -2.51 15.10 -1.90
N SER A 91 -3.55 14.30 -2.07
CA SER A 91 -4.91 14.72 -2.41
C SER A 91 -5.92 13.85 -1.64
N GLY A 92 -7.22 14.07 -1.79
CA GLY A 92 -8.26 13.40 -0.97
C GLY A 92 -8.55 14.07 0.39
N ALA A 93 -9.30 13.39 1.26
CA ALA A 93 -9.82 13.95 2.50
C ALA A 93 -9.05 13.44 3.73
N ILE A 94 -8.61 14.37 4.58
CA ILE A 94 -7.99 14.05 5.88
C ILE A 94 -9.05 14.14 6.97
N GLU A 95 -9.94 13.17 6.99
CA GLU A 95 -11.03 13.04 7.96
C GLU A 95 -11.16 11.58 8.40
N PRO A 96 -11.79 11.29 9.56
CA PRO A 96 -11.90 9.92 10.05
C PRO A 96 -12.48 8.95 9.00
N ASN A 97 -11.75 7.87 8.72
CA ASN A 97 -12.08 6.87 7.67
C ASN A 97 -12.05 7.41 6.23
N GLY A 98 -11.48 8.60 6.02
CA GLY A 98 -11.19 9.12 4.69
C GLY A 98 -10.00 8.41 4.04
N GLU A 99 -9.78 8.71 2.77
CA GLU A 99 -8.64 8.23 2.01
C GLU A 99 -7.83 9.40 1.46
N VAL A 100 -6.50 9.27 1.54
CA VAL A 100 -5.52 10.19 0.99
C VAL A 100 -4.73 9.48 -0.09
N HIS A 101 -4.70 10.06 -1.29
CA HIS A 101 -3.77 9.64 -2.32
C HIS A 101 -2.44 10.36 -2.12
N ALA A 102 -1.33 9.65 -2.27
CA ALA A 102 0.01 10.17 -2.18
C ALA A 102 0.76 9.89 -3.47
N ASP A 103 1.17 10.96 -4.14
CA ASP A 103 2.07 10.95 -5.27
C ASP A 103 3.48 11.30 -4.77
N ILE A 104 4.40 10.36 -4.98
CA ILE A 104 5.76 10.42 -4.45
C ILE A 104 6.74 10.36 -5.61
N VAL A 105 7.55 11.41 -5.75
CA VAL A 105 8.59 11.49 -6.77
C VAL A 105 9.95 11.33 -6.12
N GLN A 106 10.70 10.31 -6.52
CA GLN A 106 12.11 10.21 -6.17
C GLN A 106 12.90 11.22 -7.00
N THR A 107 13.55 12.17 -6.32
CA THR A 107 14.35 13.23 -6.92
C THR A 107 15.85 13.00 -6.78
N GLY A 108 16.27 12.00 -6.01
CA GLY A 108 17.65 11.59 -5.91
C GLY A 108 17.91 10.37 -5.04
N GLY A 109 19.18 9.97 -4.97
CA GLY A 109 19.65 8.91 -4.09
C GLY A 109 19.37 7.49 -4.60
N ALA A 110 19.38 6.52 -3.68
CA ALA A 110 19.16 5.11 -3.99
C ALA A 110 17.67 4.84 -4.28
N THR A 111 17.37 4.02 -5.29
CA THR A 111 15.98 3.65 -5.62
C THR A 111 15.38 2.70 -4.58
N PRO A 112 14.23 3.05 -3.96
CA PRO A 112 13.48 2.15 -3.11
C PRO A 112 13.07 0.86 -3.84
N ALA A 113 13.19 -0.29 -3.18
CA ALA A 113 12.60 -1.54 -3.66
C ALA A 113 11.10 -1.63 -3.33
N VAL A 114 10.69 -1.08 -2.18
CA VAL A 114 9.29 -0.95 -1.78
C VAL A 114 9.09 0.37 -1.04
N VAL A 115 7.94 1.01 -1.27
CA VAL A 115 7.46 2.15 -0.49
C VAL A 115 6.14 1.76 0.18
N ARG A 116 5.99 2.03 1.47
CA ARG A 116 4.74 1.84 2.23
C ARG A 116 4.33 3.13 2.92
N LEU A 117 3.03 3.32 3.05
CA LEU A 117 2.42 4.55 3.56
C LEU A 117 1.43 4.24 4.69
N TRP A 118 1.30 5.14 5.64
CA TRP A 118 0.14 5.18 6.54
C TRP A 118 -0.05 6.57 7.15
N ILE A 119 -1.27 6.88 7.59
CA ILE A 119 -1.57 8.07 8.37
C ILE A 119 -1.77 7.67 9.84
N GLY A 120 -1.03 8.31 10.75
CA GLY A 120 -1.13 8.03 12.19
C GLY A 120 0.19 8.22 12.92
N GLU A 121 0.44 7.37 13.91
CA GLU A 121 1.68 7.36 14.71
C GLU A 121 2.83 6.63 14.01
N GLU A 122 4.06 6.83 14.47
CA GLU A 122 5.28 6.18 13.93
C GLU A 122 5.21 4.66 13.91
N SER A 123 4.59 4.06 14.92
CA SER A 123 4.42 2.61 14.99
C SER A 123 3.50 2.08 13.87
N GLY A 124 2.57 2.92 13.39
CA GLY A 124 1.42 2.53 12.59
C GLY A 124 0.35 1.76 13.36
N ALA A 125 0.39 1.77 14.70
CA ALA A 125 -0.64 1.14 15.52
C ALA A 125 -2.00 1.83 15.27
N GLY A 126 -3.01 1.04 14.93
CA GLY A 126 -4.35 1.55 14.59
C GLY A 126 -4.47 2.16 13.19
N SER A 127 -3.42 2.11 12.38
CA SER A 127 -3.42 2.56 10.99
C SER A 127 -3.29 1.38 10.04
N LEU A 128 -3.87 1.52 8.84
CA LEU A 128 -3.63 0.58 7.75
C LEU A 128 -2.38 1.02 6.98
N LYS A 129 -1.42 0.09 6.84
CA LYS A 129 -0.23 0.30 6.03
C LYS A 129 -0.48 -0.21 4.62
N SER A 130 -0.40 0.66 3.64
CA SER A 130 -0.51 0.32 2.23
C SER A 130 0.87 0.26 1.59
N LYS A 131 0.99 -0.52 0.51
CA LYS A 131 2.16 -0.49 -0.37
C LYS A 131 1.82 0.43 -1.54
N ALA A 132 2.74 1.33 -1.89
CA ALA A 132 2.61 2.15 -3.08
C ALA A 132 3.01 1.35 -4.34
N ASP A 133 2.32 1.62 -5.44
CA ASP A 133 2.64 1.15 -6.77
C ASP A 133 3.72 2.05 -7.36
N GLY A 134 4.85 1.44 -7.77
CA GLY A 134 6.03 2.16 -8.26
C GLY A 134 6.26 1.94 -9.75
N HIS A 135 6.54 3.02 -10.47
CA HIS A 135 7.03 3.00 -11.84
C HIS A 135 8.17 4.02 -12.00
N ASP A 136 9.35 3.54 -12.38
CA ASP A 136 10.59 4.32 -12.43
C ASP A 136 10.86 5.08 -11.12
N ASN A 137 10.82 6.42 -11.17
CA ASN A 137 11.03 7.30 -10.03
C ASN A 137 9.72 7.83 -9.43
N HIS A 138 8.58 7.31 -9.81
CA HIS A 138 7.26 7.70 -9.31
C HIS A 138 6.63 6.56 -8.51
N PHE A 139 6.01 6.90 -7.39
CA PHE A 139 5.21 5.97 -6.59
C PHE A 139 3.86 6.59 -6.28
N HIS A 140 2.79 5.85 -6.49
CA HIS A 140 1.43 6.24 -6.12
C HIS A 140 0.91 5.31 -5.04
N GLY A 141 0.31 5.84 -3.98
CA GLY A 141 -0.31 4.99 -2.97
C GLY A 141 -1.44 5.66 -2.23
N HIS A 142 -2.25 4.84 -1.58
CA HIS A 142 -3.45 5.26 -0.87
C HIS A 142 -3.21 5.07 0.62
N ALA A 143 -3.51 6.06 1.45
CA ALA A 143 -3.43 5.95 2.90
C ALA A 143 -4.82 6.22 3.49
N GLU A 144 -5.36 5.21 4.18
CA GLU A 144 -6.58 5.38 4.95
C GLU A 144 -6.30 6.18 6.23
N VAL A 145 -7.20 7.12 6.51
CA VAL A 145 -7.15 7.95 7.72
C VAL A 145 -7.83 7.17 8.85
N PRO A 146 -7.16 6.96 10.00
CA PRO A 146 -7.76 6.24 11.12
C PRO A 146 -9.09 6.84 11.58
N SER A 147 -9.99 5.99 12.06
CA SER A 147 -11.29 6.41 12.63
C SER A 147 -11.14 7.36 13.82
N GLN A 148 -10.01 7.30 14.52
CA GLN A 148 -9.58 8.28 15.52
C GLN A 148 -8.22 8.81 15.11
N ILE A 149 -8.16 10.06 14.68
CA ILE A 149 -6.92 10.70 14.23
C ILE A 149 -6.11 11.13 15.47
N PRO A 150 -4.91 10.57 15.71
CA PRO A 150 -4.05 11.01 16.80
C PRO A 150 -3.65 12.48 16.66
N ALA A 151 -3.47 13.20 17.78
CA ALA A 151 -3.08 14.61 17.75
C ALA A 151 -1.71 14.85 17.07
N ALA A 152 -0.83 13.85 17.06
CA ALA A 152 0.47 13.87 16.42
C ALA A 152 0.50 13.06 15.11
N ALA A 153 -0.66 12.87 14.46
CA ALA A 153 -0.74 12.15 13.20
C ALA A 153 0.09 12.83 12.11
N ALA A 154 0.78 12.01 11.33
CA ALA A 154 1.55 12.42 10.17
C ALA A 154 1.33 11.43 9.03
N LEU A 155 1.68 11.81 7.80
CA LEU A 155 1.91 10.83 6.75
C LEU A 155 3.27 10.20 6.99
N TRP A 156 3.29 8.89 7.22
CA TRP A 156 4.50 8.10 7.36
C TRP A 156 4.82 7.38 6.08
N ILE A 157 6.11 7.35 5.76
CA ILE A 157 6.66 6.69 4.58
C ILE A 157 7.76 5.75 5.05
N GLU A 158 7.61 4.47 4.76
CA GLU A 158 8.64 3.45 4.95
C GLU A 158 9.23 3.07 3.59
N VAL A 159 10.55 3.14 3.49
CA VAL A 159 11.32 2.66 2.35
C VAL A 159 11.98 1.34 2.71
N GLU A 160 11.80 0.34 1.87
CA GLU A 160 12.58 -0.88 1.86
C GLU A 160 13.63 -0.78 0.75
N SER A 161 14.91 -1.00 1.10
CA SER A 161 16.00 -1.02 0.12
C SER A 161 16.12 -2.38 -0.59
N ALA A 162 16.97 -2.46 -1.61
CA ALA A 162 17.24 -3.71 -2.32
C ALA A 162 17.83 -4.83 -1.44
N SER A 163 18.41 -4.50 -0.28
CA SER A 163 18.89 -5.49 0.71
C SER A 163 17.78 -5.97 1.65
N GLY A 164 16.57 -5.41 1.56
CA GLY A 164 15.45 -5.66 2.47
C GLY A 164 15.48 -4.82 3.76
N GLU A 165 16.47 -3.94 3.94
CA GLU A 165 16.50 -3.01 5.07
C GLU A 165 15.37 -1.98 4.97
N ARG A 166 14.68 -1.73 6.08
CA ARG A 166 13.54 -0.80 6.17
C ARG A 166 13.88 0.42 7.01
N THR A 167 13.49 1.59 6.55
CA THR A 167 13.62 2.85 7.28
C THR A 167 12.39 3.70 7.03
N SER A 168 11.94 4.43 8.05
CA SER A 168 10.75 5.26 7.97
C SER A 168 11.05 6.71 8.33
N ALA A 169 10.28 7.63 7.77
CA ALA A 169 10.18 9.00 8.24
C ALA A 169 8.77 9.54 7.96
N SER A 170 8.50 10.76 8.43
CA SER A 170 7.18 11.37 8.32
C SER A 170 7.22 12.78 7.78
N LEU A 171 6.08 13.20 7.23
CA LEU A 171 5.76 14.57 6.86
C LEU A 171 4.48 15.00 7.59
N PRO A 172 4.43 16.21 8.15
CA PRO A 172 3.23 16.70 8.83
C PRO A 172 2.08 16.82 7.83
N LEU A 173 0.86 16.52 8.29
CA LEU A 173 -0.36 16.79 7.54
C LEU A 173 -0.71 18.29 7.62
N PRO A 174 -1.31 18.87 6.57
CA PRO A 174 -1.65 20.30 6.49
C PRO A 174 -2.79 20.72 7.43
#